data_AF-A0A7S0WJP1-F1
#
_entry.id   AF-A0A7S0WJP1-F1
#
_cell.length_a   1.000
_cell.length_b   1.000
_cell.length_c   1.000
_cell.angle_alpha   90.00
_cell.angle_beta   90.00
_cell.angle_gamma   90.00
#
_symmetry.space_group_name_H-M   'P 1'
#
loop_
_entity.id
_entity.type
_entity.pdbx_description
1 polymer ?
#
loop_
_entity_poly.entity_id
_entity_poly.type
_entity_poly.pdbx_seq_one_letter_code
_entity_poly.pdbx_strand_id
1 'polypeptide(L)'
;IAFHEVFMNVAHNGVFGSQWAMTVSRTANLLFLLAYCAYVENWHRKGAFHEYYEAAKAITRKMCIRALRLSFSGILMVFGEAFSFEMTVVMASQLGEVALNAHMIVLNIATFSFMCGPMALGTAASIRVGNLLGAGDPYRAKRAAWLIVAMSVAWMGCCAITIITSNKTIA
;
A
#
# COMPACT_ATOMS: atom_id res chain seq x y z
N ILE A 1 -12.04 10.34 -1.36
CA ILE A 1 -13.51 10.46 -1.19
C ILE A 1 -13.94 11.91 -1.40
N ALA A 2 -13.43 12.88 -0.64
CA ALA A 2 -13.76 14.31 -0.81
C ALA A 2 -13.55 14.86 -2.25
N PHE A 3 -12.43 14.56 -2.90
CA PHE A 3 -12.20 14.99 -4.29
C PHE A 3 -13.09 14.29 -5.33
N HIS A 4 -13.58 13.08 -5.02
CA HIS A 4 -14.41 12.32 -5.94
C HIS A 4 -15.85 12.85 -5.96
N GLU A 5 -16.38 13.27 -4.81
CA GLU A 5 -17.69 13.93 -4.74
C GLU A 5 -17.69 15.30 -5.42
N VAL A 6 -16.63 16.10 -5.23
CA VAL A 6 -16.54 17.43 -5.85
C VAL A 6 -16.48 17.33 -7.37
N PHE A 7 -15.70 16.39 -7.93
CA PHE A 7 -15.61 16.25 -9.39
C PHE A 7 -16.81 15.55 -10.03
N MET A 8 -17.46 14.61 -9.33
CA MET A 8 -18.64 13.91 -9.84
C MET A 8 -19.89 14.81 -9.80
N ASN A 9 -20.13 15.54 -8.71
CA ASN A 9 -21.35 16.32 -8.53
C ASN A 9 -21.31 17.72 -9.16
N VAL A 10 -20.13 18.37 -9.24
CA VAL A 10 -20.03 19.75 -9.77
C VAL A 10 -19.77 19.80 -11.28
N ALA A 11 -19.13 18.78 -11.86
CA ALA A 11 -18.72 18.79 -13.27
C ALA A 11 -19.55 17.89 -14.21
N HIS A 12 -20.56 17.14 -13.72
CA HIS A 12 -21.48 16.33 -14.54
C HIS A 12 -20.78 15.38 -15.55
N ASN A 13 -19.57 14.89 -15.25
CA ASN A 13 -18.68 14.23 -16.23
C ASN A 13 -18.49 12.71 -16.05
N GLY A 14 -19.36 12.03 -15.29
CA GLY A 14 -19.37 10.55 -15.20
C GLY A 14 -17.99 9.91 -15.02
N VAL A 15 -17.65 8.94 -15.88
CA VAL A 15 -16.38 8.19 -15.86
C VAL A 15 -15.14 9.09 -15.99
N PHE A 16 -15.21 10.18 -16.77
CA PHE A 16 -14.10 11.12 -16.94
C PHE A 16 -13.79 11.90 -15.65
N GLY A 17 -14.79 12.15 -14.81
CA GLY A 17 -14.59 12.79 -13.50
C GLY A 17 -13.69 11.99 -12.55
N SER A 18 -13.80 10.65 -12.59
CA SER A 18 -12.96 9.77 -11.75
C SER A 18 -11.47 9.84 -12.09
N GLN A 19 -11.15 9.97 -13.39
CA GLN A 19 -9.77 10.06 -13.88
C GLN A 19 -9.12 11.39 -13.49
N TRP A 20 -9.88 12.49 -13.61
CA TRP A 20 -9.44 13.80 -13.14
C TRP A 20 -9.24 13.80 -11.63
N ALA A 21 -10.14 13.22 -10.84
CA ALA A 21 -10.00 13.13 -9.40
C ALA A 21 -8.73 12.35 -8.97
N MET A 22 -8.41 11.24 -9.66
CA MET A 22 -7.18 10.48 -9.39
C MET A 22 -5.92 11.28 -9.74
N THR A 23 -5.93 11.97 -10.88
CA THR A 23 -4.79 12.77 -11.34
C THR A 23 -4.54 13.92 -10.36
N VAL A 24 -5.58 14.68 -9.99
CA VAL A 24 -5.49 15.77 -9.02
C VAL A 24 -5.01 15.28 -7.66
N SER A 25 -5.54 14.16 -7.17
CA SER A 25 -5.13 13.59 -5.87
C SER A 25 -3.66 13.16 -5.86
N ARG A 26 -3.17 12.55 -6.94
CA ARG A 26 -1.76 12.14 -7.08
C ARG A 26 -0.83 13.34 -7.22
N THR A 27 -1.23 14.35 -7.99
CA THR A 27 -0.49 15.60 -8.11
C THR A 27 -0.43 16.33 -6.77
N ALA A 28 -1.53 16.39 -6.02
CA ALA A 28 -1.55 16.97 -4.69
C ALA A 28 -0.59 16.23 -3.73
N ASN A 29 -0.60 14.89 -3.73
CA ASN A 29 0.35 14.10 -2.92
C ASN A 29 1.81 14.41 -3.29
N LEU A 30 2.13 14.47 -4.59
CA LEU A 30 3.46 14.88 -5.06
C LEU A 30 3.83 16.28 -4.56
N LEU A 31 2.92 17.25 -4.67
CA LEU A 31 3.16 18.62 -4.22
C LEU A 31 3.36 18.69 -2.69
N PHE A 32 2.59 17.94 -1.91
CA PHE A 32 2.79 17.85 -0.47
C PHE A 32 4.14 17.24 -0.10
N LEU A 33 4.56 16.18 -0.81
CA LEU A 33 5.86 15.55 -0.60
C LEU A 33 7.01 16.52 -0.93
N LEU A 34 6.90 17.24 -2.05
CA LEU A 34 7.88 18.26 -2.44
C LEU A 34 7.92 19.43 -1.45
N ALA A 35 6.76 19.91 -1.00
CA ALA A 35 6.67 20.96 0.00
C ALA A 35 7.26 20.51 1.34
N TYR A 36 7.01 19.26 1.75
CA TYR A 36 7.59 18.67 2.95
C TYR A 36 9.12 18.61 2.87
N CYS A 37 9.69 18.09 1.78
CA CYS A 37 11.14 18.08 1.56
C CYS A 37 11.73 19.49 1.51
N ALA A 38 11.04 20.46 0.89
CA ALA A 38 11.52 21.85 0.84
C ALA A 38 11.52 22.52 2.23
N TYR A 39 10.48 22.30 3.03
CA TYR A 39 10.25 23.01 4.29
C TYR A 39 10.95 22.36 5.50
N VAL A 40 10.89 21.03 5.62
CA VAL A 40 11.42 20.29 6.78
C VAL A 40 12.88 19.91 6.56
N GLU A 41 13.24 19.47 5.35
CA GLU A 41 14.59 19.01 5.05
C GLU A 41 15.54 20.17 4.72
N ASN A 42 15.01 21.39 4.56
CA ASN A 42 15.76 22.59 4.17
C ASN A 42 16.66 22.30 2.96
N TRP A 43 16.08 21.71 1.91
CA TRP A 43 16.78 21.25 0.70
C TRP A 43 17.73 22.31 0.13
N HIS A 44 17.33 23.59 0.18
CA HIS A 44 18.13 24.73 -0.27
C HIS A 44 19.43 24.97 0.53
N ARG A 45 19.52 24.53 1.78
CA ARG A 45 20.66 24.81 2.68
C ARG A 45 21.66 23.65 2.79
N LYS A 46 21.26 22.42 2.48
CA LYS A 46 22.09 21.21 2.60
C LYS A 46 22.71 20.72 1.28
N GLY A 47 22.37 21.33 0.13
CA GLY A 47 22.97 20.93 -1.14
C GLY A 47 22.52 19.56 -1.65
N ALA A 48 21.28 19.13 -1.35
CA ALA A 48 20.78 17.80 -1.71
C ALA A 48 20.69 17.54 -3.24
N PHE A 49 20.73 18.57 -4.09
CA PHE A 49 20.94 18.38 -5.54
C PHE A 49 22.33 17.84 -5.88
N HIS A 50 23.34 18.16 -5.07
CA HIS A 50 24.70 17.66 -5.25
C HIS A 50 24.82 16.20 -4.81
N GLU A 51 24.25 15.83 -3.65
CA GLU A 51 24.12 14.43 -3.21
C GLU A 51 23.35 13.57 -4.21
N TYR A 52 22.24 14.08 -4.76
CA TYR A 52 21.49 13.36 -5.80
C TYR A 52 22.31 13.14 -7.06
N TYR A 53 23.06 14.17 -7.51
CA TYR A 53 23.91 14.08 -8.69
C TYR A 53 25.10 13.12 -8.51
N GLU A 54 25.74 13.17 -7.34
CA GLU A 54 26.81 12.25 -6.93
C GLU A 54 26.29 10.81 -6.84
N ALA A 55 25.13 10.60 -6.21
CA ALA A 55 24.48 9.31 -6.13
C ALA A 55 24.10 8.77 -7.51
N ALA A 56 23.57 9.62 -8.41
CA ALA A 56 23.23 9.24 -9.78
C ALA A 56 24.45 8.83 -10.60
N LYS A 57 25.59 9.50 -10.42
CA LYS A 57 26.87 9.09 -11.03
C LYS A 57 27.42 7.79 -10.45
N ALA A 58 27.19 7.53 -9.16
CA ALA A 58 27.64 6.31 -8.48
C ALA A 58 26.80 5.07 -8.87
N ILE A 59 25.68 5.22 -9.60
CA ILE A 59 24.85 4.10 -10.04
C ILE A 59 25.62 3.22 -11.01
N THR A 60 26.05 2.05 -10.53
CA THR A 60 26.71 1.04 -11.34
C THR A 60 25.69 0.10 -11.97
N ARG A 61 25.92 -0.36 -13.21
CA ARG A 61 25.07 -1.35 -13.92
C ARG A 61 24.77 -2.60 -13.07
N LYS A 62 25.74 -3.05 -12.26
CA LYS A 62 25.59 -4.18 -11.33
C LYS A 62 24.53 -3.92 -10.24
N MET A 63 24.43 -2.68 -9.74
CA MET A 63 23.42 -2.30 -8.74
C MET A 63 22.02 -2.27 -9.37
N CYS A 64 21.88 -1.73 -10.59
CA CYS A 64 20.61 -1.76 -11.32
C CYS A 64 20.11 -3.19 -11.56
N ILE A 65 20.98 -4.10 -12.00
CA ILE A 65 20.61 -5.50 -12.22
C ILE A 65 20.19 -6.17 -10.89
N ARG A 66 20.88 -5.86 -9.79
CA ARG A 66 20.53 -6.41 -8.47
C ARG A 66 19.18 -5.87 -7.98
N ALA A 67 18.92 -4.57 -8.15
CA ALA A 67 17.66 -3.94 -7.81
C ALA A 67 16.50 -4.49 -8.66
N LEU A 68 16.71 -4.67 -9.97
CA LEU A 68 15.73 -5.27 -10.88
C LEU A 68 15.43 -6.72 -10.49
N ARG A 69 16.45 -7.52 -10.16
CA ARG A 69 16.23 -8.92 -9.72
C ARG A 69 15.42 -8.99 -8.42
N LEU A 70 15.69 -8.09 -7.47
CA LEU A 70 14.93 -8.01 -6.23
C LEU A 70 13.48 -7.57 -6.48
N SER A 71 13.32 -6.53 -7.31
CA SER A 71 12.00 -5.98 -7.67
C SER A 71 11.16 -7.00 -8.44
N PHE A 72 11.77 -7.78 -9.33
CA PHE A 72 11.08 -8.81 -10.10
C PHE A 72 10.42 -9.86 -9.20
N SER A 73 11.11 -10.30 -8.14
CA SER A 73 10.53 -11.21 -7.15
C SER A 73 9.36 -10.57 -6.39
N GLY A 74 9.46 -9.28 -6.06
CA GLY A 74 8.38 -8.55 -5.40
C GLY A 74 7.15 -8.38 -6.30
N ILE A 75 7.37 -8.09 -7.58
CA ILE A 75 6.30 -7.96 -8.59
C ILE A 75 5.55 -9.29 -8.72
N LEU A 76 6.27 -10.42 -8.85
CA LEU A 76 5.64 -11.73 -8.96
C LEU A 76 4.81 -12.08 -7.72
N MET A 77 5.30 -11.73 -6.52
CA MET A 77 4.57 -11.94 -5.28
C MET A 77 3.23 -11.18 -5.27
N VAL A 78 3.27 -9.86 -5.51
CA VAL A 78 2.07 -9.01 -5.48
C VAL A 78 1.12 -9.33 -6.64
N PHE A 79 1.66 -9.65 -7.81
CA PHE A 79 0.87 -10.09 -8.95
C PHE A 79 0.14 -11.40 -8.66
N GLY A 80 0.83 -12.38 -8.07
CA GLY A 80 0.21 -13.65 -7.68
C GLY A 80 -0.89 -13.47 -6.63
N GLU A 81 -0.67 -12.57 -5.66
CA GLU A 81 -1.68 -12.21 -4.66
C GLU A 81 -2.92 -11.58 -5.33
N ALA A 82 -2.74 -10.54 -6.15
CA ALA A 82 -3.84 -9.89 -6.86
C ALA A 82 -4.59 -10.85 -7.79
N PHE A 83 -3.86 -11.69 -8.54
CA PHE A 83 -4.44 -12.67 -9.44
C PHE A 83 -5.27 -13.72 -8.70
N SER A 84 -4.86 -14.11 -7.49
CA SER A 84 -5.62 -15.06 -6.67
C SER A 84 -6.99 -14.50 -6.24
N PHE A 85 -7.06 -13.20 -5.91
CA PHE A 85 -8.33 -12.54 -5.61
C PHE A 85 -9.25 -12.48 -6.84
N GLU A 86 -8.70 -12.09 -8.00
CA GLU A 86 -9.46 -12.03 -9.26
C GLU A 86 -9.98 -13.42 -9.68
N MET A 87 -9.17 -14.48 -9.53
CA MET A 87 -9.64 -15.84 -9.79
C MET A 87 -10.82 -16.22 -8.91
N THR A 88 -10.82 -15.82 -7.63
CA THR A 88 -11.93 -16.10 -6.71
C THR A 88 -13.21 -15.36 -7.12
N VAL A 89 -13.07 -14.11 -7.57
CA VAL A 89 -14.18 -13.31 -8.11
C VAL A 89 -14.75 -13.94 -9.38
N VAL A 90 -13.90 -14.38 -10.30
CA VAL A 90 -14.32 -15.08 -11.53
C VAL A 90 -15.09 -16.36 -11.20
N MET A 91 -14.62 -17.15 -10.23
CA MET A 91 -15.35 -18.33 -9.77
C MET A 91 -16.70 -17.95 -9.15
N ALA A 92 -16.75 -16.93 -8.30
CA ALA A 92 -18.00 -16.44 -7.70
C ALA A 92 -18.99 -15.92 -8.75
N SER A 93 -18.50 -15.33 -9.85
CA SER A 93 -19.35 -14.82 -10.93
C SER A 93 -20.15 -15.90 -11.65
N GLN A 94 -19.68 -17.16 -11.63
CA GLN A 94 -20.37 -18.28 -12.25
C GLN A 94 -21.55 -18.82 -11.42
N LEU A 95 -21.63 -18.48 -10.13
CA LEU A 95 -22.70 -18.96 -9.22
C LEU A 95 -23.98 -18.10 -9.28
N GLY A 96 -23.97 -17.00 -10.03
CA GLY A 96 -25.10 -16.09 -10.20
C GLY A 96 -24.94 -14.76 -9.46
N GLU A 97 -25.85 -13.84 -9.76
CA GLU A 97 -25.75 -12.42 -9.38
C GLU A 97 -25.77 -12.19 -7.85
N VAL A 98 -26.59 -12.97 -7.13
CA VAL A 98 -26.71 -12.87 -5.67
C VAL A 98 -25.41 -13.30 -4.97
N ALA A 99 -24.79 -14.38 -5.43
CA ALA A 99 -23.54 -14.89 -4.88
C ALA A 99 -22.38 -13.92 -5.17
N LEU A 100 -22.33 -13.35 -6.36
CA LEU A 100 -21.33 -12.35 -6.74
C LEU A 100 -21.43 -11.09 -5.88
N ASN A 101 -22.63 -10.56 -5.68
CA ASN A 101 -22.84 -9.37 -4.85
C ASN A 101 -22.44 -9.62 -3.38
N ALA A 102 -22.79 -10.77 -2.82
CA ALA A 102 -22.35 -11.15 -1.48
C ALA A 102 -20.82 -11.25 -1.38
N HIS A 103 -20.18 -11.86 -2.39
CA HIS A 103 -18.72 -11.96 -2.44
C HIS A 103 -18.05 -10.58 -2.49
N MET A 104 -18.56 -9.65 -3.29
CA MET A 104 -18.02 -8.28 -3.39
C MET A 104 -18.13 -7.51 -2.07
N ILE A 105 -19.22 -7.66 -1.32
CA ILE A 105 -19.37 -7.04 0.01
C ILE A 105 -18.31 -7.58 0.97
N VAL A 106 -18.16 -8.91 1.03
CA VAL A 106 -17.16 -9.57 1.88
C VAL A 106 -15.74 -9.14 1.47
N LEU A 107 -15.45 -9.08 0.17
CA LEU A 107 -14.14 -8.70 -0.35
C LEU A 107 -13.78 -7.25 0.00
N ASN A 108 -14.73 -6.31 -0.04
CA ASN A 108 -14.50 -4.94 0.38
C ASN A 108 -14.18 -4.85 1.89
N ILE A 109 -14.92 -5.56 2.74
CA ILE A 109 -14.68 -5.60 4.19
C ILE A 109 -13.31 -6.24 4.50
N ALA A 110 -12.97 -7.32 3.80
CA ALA A 110 -11.69 -8.00 3.94
C ALA A 110 -10.53 -7.10 3.50
N THR A 111 -10.66 -6.45 2.33
CA THR A 111 -9.64 -5.54 1.78
C THR A 111 -9.40 -4.37 2.74
N PHE A 112 -10.46 -3.76 3.27
CA PHE A 112 -10.35 -2.68 4.24
C PHE A 112 -9.58 -3.12 5.50
N SER A 113 -9.93 -4.29 6.05
CA SER A 113 -9.30 -4.84 7.25
C SER A 113 -7.81 -5.15 7.01
N PHE A 114 -7.47 -5.66 5.82
CA PHE A 114 -6.10 -6.01 5.43
C PHE A 114 -5.21 -4.78 5.16
N MET A 115 -5.75 -3.75 4.50
CA MET A 115 -5.01 -2.52 4.22
C MET A 115 -4.73 -1.73 5.49
N CYS A 116 -5.67 -1.68 6.43
CA CYS A 116 -5.56 -0.86 7.65
C CYS A 116 -4.44 -1.32 8.59
N GLY A 117 -4.27 -2.64 8.77
CA GLY A 117 -3.27 -3.17 9.70
C GLY A 117 -2.11 -3.87 9.01
N PRO A 118 -2.29 -5.11 8.52
CA PRO A 118 -1.19 -5.97 8.05
C PRO A 118 -0.33 -5.34 6.95
N MET A 119 -0.94 -4.74 5.93
CA MET A 119 -0.20 -4.14 4.81
C MET A 119 0.64 -2.94 5.26
N ALA A 120 0.06 -2.07 6.08
CA ALA A 120 0.74 -0.89 6.63
C ALA A 120 1.87 -1.28 7.59
N LEU A 121 1.59 -2.21 8.51
CA LEU A 121 2.56 -2.75 9.46
C LEU A 121 3.70 -3.50 8.75
N GLY A 122 3.40 -4.28 7.72
CA GLY A 122 4.40 -4.97 6.90
C GLY A 122 5.35 -4.00 6.19
N THR A 123 4.82 -2.90 5.65
CA THR A 123 5.63 -1.84 5.04
C THR A 123 6.53 -1.15 6.07
N ALA A 124 5.98 -0.82 7.24
CA ALA A 124 6.75 -0.24 8.35
C ALA A 124 7.84 -1.21 8.87
N ALA A 125 7.54 -2.52 8.92
CA ALA A 125 8.49 -3.55 9.31
C ALA A 125 9.66 -3.63 8.33
N SER A 126 9.39 -3.64 7.03
CA SER A 126 10.41 -3.69 5.99
C SER A 126 11.42 -2.54 6.13
N ILE A 127 10.93 -1.31 6.32
CA ILE A 127 11.78 -0.13 6.53
C ILE A 127 12.58 -0.27 7.83
N ARG A 128 11.94 -0.65 8.94
CA ARG A 128 12.61 -0.76 10.24
C ARG A 128 13.68 -1.85 10.27
N VAL A 129 13.37 -3.01 9.73
CA VAL A 129 14.29 -4.17 9.65
C VAL A 129 15.43 -3.85 8.69
N GLY A 130 15.16 -3.24 7.54
CA GLY A 130 16.18 -2.78 6.59
C GLY A 130 17.16 -1.80 7.24
N ASN A 131 16.65 -0.82 8.00
CA ASN A 131 17.50 0.14 8.71
C ASN A 131 18.37 -0.51 9.80
N LEU A 132 17.81 -1.44 10.59
CA LEU A 132 18.55 -2.13 11.66
C LEU A 132 19.61 -3.11 11.11
N LEU A 133 19.30 -3.81 10.02
CA LEU A 133 20.26 -4.65 9.32
C LEU A 133 21.40 -3.81 8.71
N GLY A 134 21.08 -2.64 8.14
CA GLY A 134 22.08 -1.69 7.65
C GLY A 134 22.99 -1.13 8.75
N ALA A 135 22.49 -1.00 9.98
CA ALA A 135 23.25 -0.58 11.16
C ALA A 135 24.08 -1.71 11.80
N GLY A 136 24.05 -2.94 11.28
CA GLY A 136 24.81 -4.07 11.80
C GLY A 136 24.24 -4.74 13.05
N ASP A 137 22.97 -4.49 13.41
CA ASP A 137 22.32 -5.10 14.58
C ASP A 137 21.21 -6.09 14.17
N PRO A 138 21.56 -7.34 13.86
CA PRO A 138 20.59 -8.36 13.44
C PRO A 138 19.68 -8.83 14.58
N TYR A 139 20.12 -8.71 15.84
CA TYR A 139 19.32 -9.14 16.99
C TYR A 139 18.12 -8.23 17.20
N ARG A 140 18.33 -6.91 17.15
CA ARG A 140 17.22 -5.94 17.19
C ARG A 140 16.32 -6.04 15.96
N ALA A 141 16.88 -6.33 14.79
CA ALA A 141 16.10 -6.55 13.57
C ALA A 141 15.13 -7.73 13.74
N LYS A 142 15.60 -8.87 14.28
CA LYS A 142 14.74 -10.03 14.55
C LYS A 142 13.63 -9.72 15.55
N ARG A 143 13.94 -9.00 16.64
CA ARG A 143 12.93 -8.59 17.63
C ARG A 143 11.89 -7.66 17.03
N ALA A 144 12.30 -6.68 16.22
CA ALA A 144 11.39 -5.77 15.55
C ALA A 144 10.44 -6.52 14.59
N ALA A 145 10.96 -7.49 13.83
CA ALA A 145 10.13 -8.32 12.95
C ALA A 145 9.07 -9.11 13.73
N TRP A 146 9.46 -9.77 14.82
CA TRP A 146 8.53 -10.54 15.66
C TRP A 146 7.47 -9.69 16.35
N LEU A 147 7.85 -8.50 16.83
CA LEU A 147 6.90 -7.57 17.43
C LEU A 147 5.84 -7.14 16.43
N ILE A 148 6.25 -6.82 15.19
CA ILE A 148 5.30 -6.38 14.17
C ILE A 148 4.40 -7.54 13.73
N VAL A 149 4.93 -8.76 13.61
CA VAL A 149 4.11 -9.95 13.37
C VAL A 149 3.07 -10.13 14.48
N ALA A 150 3.46 -10.02 15.75
CA ALA A 150 2.53 -10.12 16.88
C ALA A 150 1.45 -9.03 16.83
N MET A 151 1.81 -7.78 16.49
CA MET A 151 0.86 -6.69 16.32
C MET A 151 -0.11 -6.94 15.16
N SER A 152 0.38 -7.42 14.02
CA SER A 152 -0.46 -7.74 12.86
C SER A 152 -1.43 -8.88 13.17
N VAL A 153 -0.98 -9.91 13.89
CA VAL A 153 -1.84 -11.04 14.33
C VAL A 153 -2.88 -10.56 15.33
N ALA A 154 -2.50 -9.72 16.30
CA ALA A 154 -3.45 -9.14 17.25
C ALA A 154 -4.52 -8.29 16.54
N TRP A 155 -4.12 -7.46 15.57
CA TRP A 155 -5.04 -6.68 14.76
C TRP A 155 -6.01 -7.56 13.97
N MET A 156 -5.49 -8.59 13.28
CA MET A 156 -6.32 -9.54 12.55
C MET A 156 -7.27 -10.31 13.46
N GLY A 157 -6.83 -10.67 14.66
CA GLY A 157 -7.69 -11.26 15.70
C GLY A 157 -8.84 -10.33 16.08
N CYS A 158 -8.55 -9.05 16.35
CA CYS A 158 -9.59 -8.06 16.64
C CYS A 158 -10.57 -7.86 15.48
N CYS A 159 -10.08 -7.77 14.24
CA CYS A 159 -10.94 -7.67 13.05
C CYS A 159 -11.84 -8.90 12.89
N ALA A 160 -11.29 -10.10 13.07
CA ALA A 160 -12.06 -11.34 12.98
C ALA A 160 -13.18 -11.39 14.02
N ILE A 161 -12.90 -11.04 15.27
CA ILE A 161 -13.90 -10.95 16.35
C ILE A 161 -14.98 -9.92 16.00
N THR A 162 -14.58 -8.77 15.46
CA THR A 162 -15.51 -7.71 15.06
C THR A 162 -16.45 -8.17 13.94
N ILE A 163 -15.92 -8.89 12.95
CA ILE A 163 -16.73 -9.45 11.85
C ILE A 163 -17.72 -10.49 12.38
N ILE A 164 -17.27 -11.40 13.27
CA ILE A 164 -18.13 -12.44 13.85
C ILE A 164 -19.26 -11.82 14.69
N THR A 165 -18.96 -10.82 15.52
CA THR A 165 -19.95 -10.13 16.37
C THR A 165 -20.91 -9.25 15.58
N SER A 166 -20.47 -8.69 14.45
CA SER A 166 -21.29 -7.82 13.59
C SER A 166 -22.20 -8.58 12.64
N ASN A 167 -22.18 -9.91 12.66
CA ASN A 167 -23.01 -10.76 11.81
C ASN A 167 -24.48 -10.70 12.24
N LYS A 168 -25.13 -9.55 12.01
CA LYS A 168 -26.58 -9.47 11.97
C LYS A 168 -27.01 -10.18 10.69
N THR A 169 -27.76 -11.27 10.86
CA THR A 169 -28.41 -11.99 9.76
C THR A 169 -29.23 -10.98 8.96
N ILE A 170 -28.78 -10.67 7.74
CA ILE A 170 -29.57 -9.91 6.78
C ILE A 170 -30.64 -10.88 6.29
N ALA A 171 -31.82 -10.83 6.93
CA ALA A 171 -33.05 -11.47 6.48
C ALA A 171 -33.76 -10.58 5.47
#